data_AF-A0A662TXF3-F1
#
_entry.id   AF-A0A662TXF3-F1
#
_cell.length_a   1.000
_cell.length_b   1.000
_cell.length_c   1.000
_cell.angle_alpha   90.00
_cell.angle_beta   90.00
_cell.angle_gamma   90.00
#
_symmetry.space_group_name_H-M   'P 1'
#
loop_
_entity.id
_entity.type
_entity.pdbx_description
1 polymer ?
#
loop_
_entity_poly.entity_id
_entity_poly.type
_entity_poly.pdbx_seq_one_letter_code
_entity_poly.pdbx_strand_id
1 'polypeptide(L)'
;MLRSFLLSGGYDKEKLRVDVDVRLRWGAEELEVDLLCEDPFLVGEVKTYLGGEEVDGEVEKLLEKKKRLEEIYGKRVEYLVFAVGNTDKSVAEKLRGIADRENILLFVGRVSG
;
A
#
# COMPACT_ATOMS: atom_id res chain seq x y z
N MET A 1 11.03 3.31 6.56
CA MET A 1 11.32 2.63 5.27
C MET A 1 10.67 3.38 4.11
N LEU A 2 9.34 3.50 4.07
CA LEU A 2 8.63 4.23 3.00
C LEU A 2 9.10 5.68 2.80
N ARG A 3 9.19 6.47 3.87
CA ARG A 3 9.64 7.87 3.76
C ARG A 3 11.04 7.98 3.15
N SER A 4 11.97 7.12 3.56
CA SER A 4 13.33 7.10 3.00
C SER A 4 13.34 6.75 1.52
N PHE A 5 12.48 5.80 1.09
CA PHE A 5 12.29 5.46 -0.32
C PHE A 5 11.84 6.68 -1.12
N LEU A 6 10.82 7.41 -0.65
CA LEU A 6 10.32 8.61 -1.33
C LEU A 6 11.38 9.71 -1.41
N LEU A 7 12.08 10.01 -0.32
CA LEU A 7 13.16 11.00 -0.33
C LEU A 7 14.29 10.62 -1.30
N SER A 8 14.65 9.34 -1.39
CA SER A 8 15.65 8.87 -2.35
C SER A 8 15.19 8.96 -3.81
N GLY A 9 13.87 8.94 -4.04
CA GLY A 9 13.24 9.18 -5.33
C GLY A 9 13.20 10.67 -5.75
N GLY A 10 13.71 11.57 -4.91
CA GLY A 10 13.78 13.01 -5.19
C GLY A 10 12.60 13.83 -4.70
N TYR A 11 11.65 13.23 -3.95
CA TYR A 11 10.54 13.98 -3.37
C TYR A 11 11.01 14.91 -2.25
N ASP A 12 10.51 16.15 -2.28
CA ASP A 12 10.88 17.19 -1.32
C ASP A 12 10.38 16.84 0.08
N LYS A 13 11.32 16.77 1.03
CA LYS A 13 11.04 16.44 2.44
C LYS A 13 10.03 17.37 3.10
N GLU A 14 10.02 18.66 2.73
CA GLU A 14 9.15 19.66 3.34
C GLU A 14 7.73 19.63 2.77
N LYS A 15 7.57 19.11 1.55
CA LYS A 15 6.27 18.99 0.86
C LYS A 15 5.65 17.61 0.99
N LEU A 16 6.47 16.59 1.25
CA LEU A 16 6.01 15.22 1.34
C LEU A 16 5.09 15.01 2.55
N ARG A 17 3.82 14.77 2.28
CA ARG A 17 2.78 14.53 3.28
C ARG A 17 2.17 13.15 3.09
N VAL A 18 2.60 12.21 3.93
CA VAL A 18 1.99 10.88 4.01
C VAL A 18 1.05 10.88 5.20
N ASP A 19 -0.24 10.89 4.93
CA ASP A 19 -1.29 10.75 5.94
C ASP A 19 -1.52 9.26 6.22
N VAL A 20 -1.85 8.96 7.48
CA VAL A 20 -2.07 7.59 7.99
C VAL A 20 -3.51 7.46 8.51
N ASP A 21 -4.10 6.28 8.41
CA ASP A 21 -5.49 6.01 8.84
C ASP A 21 -6.47 7.02 8.22
N VAL A 22 -6.47 7.06 6.89
CA VAL A 22 -7.22 8.06 6.13
C VAL A 22 -8.60 7.53 5.80
N ARG A 23 -9.63 8.29 6.20
CA ARG A 23 -11.02 8.05 5.83
C ARG A 23 -11.50 9.12 4.86
N LEU A 24 -11.91 8.69 3.67
CA LEU A 24 -12.46 9.52 2.63
C LEU A 24 -13.96 9.26 2.50
N ARG A 25 -14.72 10.33 2.33
CA ARG A 25 -16.15 10.25 2.00
C ARG A 25 -16.37 10.85 0.62
N TRP A 26 -16.92 10.05 -0.30
CA TRP A 26 -17.27 10.47 -1.65
C TRP A 26 -18.73 10.11 -1.93
N GLY A 27 -19.61 11.12 -1.87
CA GLY A 27 -21.06 10.87 -1.92
C GLY A 27 -21.53 10.04 -0.72
N ALA A 28 -22.10 8.86 -0.99
CA ALA A 28 -22.55 7.91 0.02
C ALA A 28 -21.49 6.85 0.38
N GLU A 29 -20.35 6.83 -0.31
CA GLU A 29 -19.30 5.85 -0.08
C GLU A 29 -18.30 6.35 0.96
N GLU A 30 -17.86 5.42 1.82
CA GLU A 30 -16.74 5.62 2.74
C GLU A 30 -15.61 4.66 2.35
N LEU A 31 -14.41 5.22 2.23
CA LEU A 31 -13.20 4.48 1.89
C LEU A 31 -12.14 4.73 2.95
N GLU A 32 -11.62 3.66 3.54
CA GLU A 32 -10.51 3.71 4.51
C GLU A 32 -9.24 3.15 3.86
N VAL A 33 -8.14 3.87 4.00
CA VAL A 33 -6.81 3.43 3.55
C VAL A 33 -5.77 3.71 4.64
N ASP A 34 -4.82 2.79 4.81
CA ASP A 34 -3.81 2.93 5.87
C ASP A 34 -2.80 4.03 5.57
N LEU A 35 -2.46 4.22 4.29
CA LEU A 35 -1.50 5.20 3.82
C LEU A 35 -2.05 5.95 2.60
N LEU A 36 -1.96 7.28 2.62
CA LEU A 36 -2.24 8.13 1.48
C LEU A 36 -1.20 9.26 1.37
N CYS A 37 -0.68 9.49 0.17
CA CYS A 37 0.04 10.71 -0.17
C CYS A 37 -0.56 11.23 -1.47
N GLU A 38 -0.91 12.51 -1.54
CA GLU A 38 -1.47 13.07 -2.77
C GLU A 38 -0.39 13.45 -3.78
N ASP A 39 0.84 13.73 -3.33
CA ASP A 39 1.97 14.11 -4.18
C ASP A 39 3.29 13.57 -3.58
N PRO A 40 3.85 12.45 -4.11
CA PRO A 40 3.33 11.66 -5.23
C PRO A 40 2.04 10.92 -4.87
N PHE A 41 1.23 10.56 -5.86
CA PHE A 41 -0.02 9.85 -5.57
C PHE A 41 0.25 8.41 -5.13
N LEU A 42 0.26 8.19 -3.81
CA LEU A 42 0.61 6.93 -3.16
C LEU A 42 -0.56 6.44 -2.33
N VAL A 43 -0.83 5.14 -2.43
CA VAL A 43 -1.84 4.45 -1.62
C VAL A 43 -1.20 3.21 -1.02
N GLY A 44 -1.50 2.90 0.23
CA GLY A 44 -1.01 1.66 0.81
C GLY A 44 -1.82 1.07 1.95
N GLU A 45 -1.56 -0.22 2.17
CA GLU A 45 -2.08 -1.00 3.29
C GLU A 45 -0.92 -1.52 4.15
N VAL A 46 -1.16 -1.62 5.45
CA VAL A 46 -0.21 -2.06 6.46
C VAL A 46 -0.84 -3.17 7.29
N LYS A 47 -0.28 -4.37 7.23
CA LYS A 47 -0.69 -5.51 8.05
C LYS A 47 0.33 -5.78 9.13
N THR A 48 -0.11 -5.95 10.37
CA THR A 48 0.81 -6.33 11.47
C THR A 48 1.28 -7.77 11.30
N TYR A 49 0.36 -8.67 10.94
CA TYR A 49 0.61 -10.06 10.60
C TYR A 49 -0.21 -10.43 9.37
N LEU A 50 0.30 -11.34 8.54
CA LEU A 50 -0.46 -11.90 7.41
C LEU A 50 -0.19 -13.40 7.29
N GLY A 51 -1.27 -14.19 7.34
CA GLY A 51 -1.24 -15.64 7.09
C GLY A 51 -1.48 -15.99 5.61
N GLY A 52 -1.18 -17.24 5.23
CA GLY A 52 -1.24 -17.68 3.84
C GLY A 52 -2.62 -17.67 3.19
N GLU A 53 -3.68 -17.91 3.96
CA GLU A 53 -5.07 -17.90 3.48
C GLU A 53 -5.58 -16.48 3.18
N GLU A 54 -5.00 -15.45 3.81
CA GLU A 54 -5.47 -14.06 3.72
C GLU A 54 -4.82 -13.29 2.56
N VAL A 55 -3.72 -13.79 2.01
CA VAL A 55 -2.87 -13.07 1.05
C VAL A 55 -3.64 -12.52 -0.13
N ASP A 56 -4.43 -13.38 -0.79
CA ASP A 56 -5.10 -12.99 -2.04
C ASP A 56 -6.18 -11.94 -1.76
N GLY A 57 -6.95 -12.12 -0.68
CA GLY A 57 -8.00 -11.18 -0.29
C GLY A 57 -7.46 -9.82 0.15
N GLU A 58 -6.33 -9.77 0.86
CA GLU A 58 -5.74 -8.49 1.27
C GLU A 58 -5.12 -7.73 0.09
N VAL A 59 -4.53 -8.43 -0.89
CA VAL A 59 -4.05 -7.80 -2.12
C VAL A 59 -5.22 -7.31 -2.97
N GLU A 60 -6.29 -8.09 -3.12
CA GLU A 60 -7.48 -7.70 -3.87
C GLU A 60 -8.09 -6.41 -3.30
N LYS A 61 -8.26 -6.32 -1.98
CA LYS A 61 -8.70 -5.09 -1.30
C LYS A 61 -7.82 -3.89 -1.64
N LEU A 62 -6.50 -4.07 -1.67
CA LEU A 62 -5.54 -3.01 -1.99
C LEU A 62 -5.74 -2.51 -3.44
N LEU A 63 -5.92 -3.43 -4.39
CA LEU A 63 -6.15 -3.12 -5.79
C LEU A 63 -7.51 -2.44 -6.01
N GLU A 64 -8.56 -2.88 -5.31
CA GLU A 64 -9.86 -2.22 -5.32
C GLU A 64 -9.78 -0.78 -4.78
N LYS A 65 -9.08 -0.58 -3.66
CA LYS A 65 -8.84 0.74 -3.06
C LYS A 65 -8.10 1.66 -4.04
N LYS A 66 -7.06 1.16 -4.70
CA LYS A 66 -6.36 1.88 -5.78
C LYS A 66 -7.34 2.34 -6.85
N LYS A 67 -8.14 1.41 -7.40
CA LYS A 67 -9.08 1.75 -8.48
C LYS A 67 -10.05 2.86 -8.07
N ARG A 68 -10.65 2.76 -6.88
CA ARG A 68 -11.56 3.79 -6.36
C ARG A 68 -10.87 5.13 -6.16
N LEU A 69 -9.65 5.13 -5.62
CA LEU A 69 -8.89 6.37 -5.43
C LEU A 69 -8.49 7.02 -6.75
N GLU A 70 -8.13 6.25 -7.77
CA GLU A 70 -7.87 6.79 -9.11
C GLU A 70 -9.10 7.45 -9.71
N GLU A 71 -10.30 6.88 -9.48
CA GLU A 71 -11.57 7.45 -9.90
C GLU A 71 -11.91 8.75 -9.14
N ILE A 72 -11.73 8.76 -7.81
CA ILE A 72 -12.01 9.92 -6.95
C ILE A 72 -11.07 11.09 -7.25
N TYR A 73 -9.77 10.83 -7.37
CA TYR A 73 -8.75 11.86 -7.57
C TYR A 73 -8.52 12.20 -9.05
N GLY A 74 -9.08 11.44 -9.98
CA GLY A 74 -8.94 11.67 -11.42
C GLY A 74 -7.52 11.51 -11.95
N LYS A 75 -6.65 10.78 -11.24
CA LYS A 75 -5.25 10.53 -11.61
C LYS A 75 -4.80 9.14 -11.19
N ARG A 76 -3.74 8.63 -11.84
CA ARG A 76 -3.20 7.28 -11.58
C ARG A 76 -2.35 7.25 -10.31
N VAL A 77 -2.47 6.19 -9.53
CA VAL A 77 -1.60 5.93 -8.38
C VAL A 77 -0.21 5.58 -8.89
N GLU A 78 0.78 6.36 -8.45
CA GLU A 78 2.19 6.20 -8.80
C GLU A 78 2.85 5.09 -7.98
N TYR A 79 2.48 4.99 -6.71
CA TYR A 79 3.00 3.95 -5.81
C TYR A 79 1.87 3.25 -5.08
N LEU A 80 1.76 1.94 -5.32
CA LEU A 80 0.89 1.07 -4.56
C LEU A 80 1.73 0.34 -3.51
N VAL A 81 1.48 0.57 -2.23
CA VAL A 81 2.32 0.04 -1.15
C VAL A 81 1.60 -1.05 -0.38
N PHE A 82 2.29 -2.15 -0.13
CA PHE A 82 1.82 -3.18 0.79
C PHE A 82 2.91 -3.47 1.81
N ALA A 83 2.65 -3.21 3.08
CA ALA A 83 3.61 -3.42 4.16
C ALA A 83 3.10 -4.50 5.12
N VAL A 84 3.95 -5.48 5.44
CA VAL A 84 3.62 -6.56 6.37
C VAL A 84 4.67 -6.64 7.46
N GLY A 85 4.24 -6.52 8.73
CA GLY A 85 5.13 -6.53 9.89
C GLY A 85 5.73 -7.91 10.18
N ASN A 86 4.91 -8.96 10.15
CA ASN A 86 5.33 -10.35 10.37
C ASN A 86 4.57 -11.31 9.45
N THR A 87 5.26 -12.29 8.88
CA THR A 87 4.63 -13.33 8.05
C THR A 87 5.52 -14.57 7.93
N ASP A 88 4.99 -15.64 7.34
CA ASP A 88 5.75 -16.87 7.12
C ASP A 88 6.56 -16.82 5.82
N LYS A 89 7.63 -17.62 5.72
CA LYS A 89 8.50 -17.65 4.54
C LYS A 89 7.75 -17.89 3.22
N SER A 90 6.85 -18.87 3.21
CA SER A 90 6.03 -19.19 2.02
C SER A 90 5.11 -18.03 1.62
N VAL A 91 4.59 -17.29 2.61
CA VAL A 91 3.75 -16.12 2.39
C VAL A 91 4.55 -14.95 1.84
N ALA A 92 5.74 -14.70 2.39
CA ALA A 92 6.64 -13.67 1.87
C ALA A 92 7.05 -13.94 0.41
N GLU A 93 7.31 -15.20 0.06
CA GLU A 93 7.60 -15.60 -1.33
C GLU A 93 6.39 -15.39 -2.26
N LYS A 94 5.19 -15.80 -1.82
CA LYS A 94 3.94 -15.55 -2.57
C LYS A 94 3.69 -14.05 -2.79
N LEU A 95 3.83 -13.24 -1.72
CA LEU A 95 3.65 -11.79 -1.78
C LEU A 95 4.62 -11.13 -2.75
N ARG A 96 5.90 -11.55 -2.79
CA ARG A 96 6.87 -11.02 -3.75
C ARG A 96 6.45 -11.29 -5.19
N GLY A 97 6.03 -12.51 -5.51
CA GLY A 97 5.56 -12.85 -6.85
C GLY A 97 4.32 -12.06 -7.28
N ILE A 98 3.40 -11.81 -6.35
CA ILE A 98 2.23 -10.95 -6.60
C ILE A 98 2.68 -9.50 -6.78
N ALA A 99 3.56 -9.00 -5.91
CA ALA A 99 4.01 -7.62 -5.93
C ALA A 99 4.73 -7.26 -7.24
N ASP A 100 5.59 -8.15 -7.74
CA ASP A 100 6.27 -7.98 -9.02
C ASP A 100 5.28 -7.91 -10.19
N ARG A 101 4.25 -8.76 -10.17
CA ARG A 101 3.23 -8.81 -11.23
C ARG A 101 2.34 -7.56 -11.23
N GLU A 102 1.93 -7.10 -10.05
CA GLU A 102 0.97 -6.01 -9.89
C GLU A 102 1.63 -4.62 -9.70
N ASN A 103 2.96 -4.54 -9.75
CA ASN A 103 3.77 -3.33 -9.45
C ASN A 103 3.47 -2.76 -8.05
N ILE A 104 3.46 -3.62 -7.04
CA ILE A 104 3.30 -3.24 -5.63
C ILE A 104 4.68 -3.04 -5.01
N LEU A 105 4.89 -1.90 -4.35
CA LEU A 105 6.02 -1.68 -3.48
C LEU A 105 5.82 -2.43 -2.16
N LEU A 106 6.41 -3.63 -2.09
CA LEU A 106 6.28 -4.52 -0.95
C LEU A 106 7.35 -4.26 0.11
N PHE A 107 6.91 -4.07 1.36
CA PHE A 107 7.78 -4.05 2.53
C PHE A 107 7.44 -5.22 3.45
N VAL A 108 8.40 -6.11 3.70
CA VAL A 108 8.24 -7.23 4.64
C VAL A 108 9.19 -7.03 5.82
N GLY A 109 8.64 -7.05 7.02
CA GLY A 109 9.39 -6.99 8.26
C GLY A 109 9.99 -8.34 8.63
N ARG A 110 9.52 -8.93 9.74
CA ARG A 110 9.98 -10.24 10.19
C ARG A 110 9.39 -11.34 9.32
N VAL A 111 10.23 -12.26 8.89
CA VAL A 111 9.80 -13.50 8.24
C VAL A 111 10.13 -14.64 9.19
N SER A 112 9.10 -15.41 9.56
CA SER A 112 9.23 -16.59 10.41
C SER A 112 9.21 -17.86 9.54
N GLY A 113 10.02 -18.85 9.89
CA GLY A 113 10.15 -20.11 9.12
C GLY A 113 11.58 -20.52 8.86
#